data_AF-A0AAD4PWG0-F1
#
_entry.id   AF-A0AAD4PWG0-F1
#
_cell.length_a   1.000
_cell.length_b   1.000
_cell.length_c   1.000
_cell.angle_alpha   90.00
_cell.angle_beta   90.00
_cell.angle_gamma   90.00
#
_symmetry.space_group_name_H-M   'P 1'
#
loop_
_entity.id
_entity.type
_entity.pdbx_description
1 polymer ?
#
loop_
_entity_poly.entity_id
_entity_poly.type
_entity_poly.pdbx_seq_one_letter_code
_entity_poly.pdbx_strand_id
1 'polypeptide(L)'
;MAPPAATDAPAIPGPSPPSLSLPPSQFARLQPHAYLLAHLSPPPSSQQSPIRANGRTPLEFRYTSANSGSLTHTNGSAVVRIGDTAAVCGVRAEVLHTEDIASWGVSASSSARKRRRTDSGNENGEGDDNDNSQIKDLNLLVPNLSLSTGCAPGFIPGAPPSALAQSLSHRLLSMLHSSHIICEDDLRIWYHPPDFDAIERQQSRKDNEMETDAGEKEDPESPEPEIRGFWVLYIDVMMISLAGNPFDAAWAAVIAALRDTQLPKAWWDVDNDMILCSDEASESKKLNLRGLPVASSFAVFEADAAADWRAVVLPNVEKAKTKQTTREQQRWILADPDGFEENLCQERIWIMVDRNEENNKSKIISMEKNGGLSVGRDELRMLVDICLKRQEQIKDILQAL
;
A
#
# COMPACT_ATOMS: atom_id res chain seq x y z
N MET A 1 -48.82 74.35 -18.44
CA MET A 1 -49.69 73.35 -17.79
C MET A 1 -49.00 72.00 -17.95
N ALA A 2 -48.19 71.64 -16.96
CA ALA A 2 -47.39 70.42 -16.89
C ALA A 2 -47.53 69.88 -15.44
N PRO A 3 -47.67 68.56 -15.24
CA PRO A 3 -48.06 67.99 -13.94
C PRO A 3 -46.88 67.89 -12.96
N PRO A 4 -47.15 67.80 -11.63
CA PRO A 4 -46.13 67.80 -10.59
C PRO A 4 -45.48 66.42 -10.38
N ALA A 5 -44.26 66.46 -9.85
CA ALA A 5 -43.38 65.33 -9.54
C ALA A 5 -43.97 64.37 -8.49
N ALA A 6 -43.92 63.07 -8.78
CA ALA A 6 -44.22 62.00 -7.85
C ALA A 6 -42.98 61.73 -6.97
N THR A 7 -43.18 61.82 -5.66
CA THR A 7 -42.26 61.37 -4.61
C THR A 7 -42.22 59.85 -4.56
N ASP A 8 -41.05 59.25 -4.81
CA ASP A 8 -40.78 57.82 -4.60
C ASP A 8 -40.79 57.50 -3.09
N ALA A 9 -41.67 56.57 -2.70
CA ALA A 9 -41.69 55.96 -1.38
C ALA A 9 -40.68 54.79 -1.32
N PRO A 10 -40.00 54.56 -0.19
CA PRO A 10 -39.01 53.48 -0.08
C PRO A 10 -39.70 52.11 -0.10
N ALA A 11 -39.17 51.20 -0.94
CA ALA A 11 -39.63 49.83 -1.07
C ALA A 11 -39.49 49.06 0.26
N ILE A 12 -40.60 48.48 0.71
CA ILE A 12 -40.68 47.62 1.89
C ILE A 12 -39.92 46.30 1.59
N PRO A 13 -38.94 45.87 2.42
CA PRO A 13 -38.30 44.58 2.23
C PRO A 13 -39.32 43.46 2.51
N GLY A 14 -39.63 42.68 1.48
CA GLY A 14 -40.49 41.50 1.61
C GLY A 14 -39.87 40.46 2.58
N PRO A 15 -40.70 39.60 3.20
CA PRO A 15 -40.22 38.61 4.16
C PRO A 15 -39.23 37.65 3.50
N SER A 16 -38.02 37.57 4.03
CA SER A 16 -37.05 36.53 3.68
C SER A 16 -37.70 35.15 3.88
N PRO A 17 -37.52 34.18 2.95
CA PRO A 17 -38.07 32.85 3.11
C PRO A 17 -37.60 32.24 4.45
N PRO A 18 -38.45 31.50 5.17
CA PRO A 18 -38.07 30.90 6.44
C PRO A 18 -36.85 29.99 6.22
N SER A 19 -35.75 30.30 6.90
CA SER A 19 -34.56 29.45 6.89
C SER A 19 -34.88 28.16 7.63
N LEU A 20 -35.10 27.08 6.89
CA LEU A 20 -35.20 25.74 7.47
C LEU A 20 -33.82 25.35 8.01
N SER A 21 -33.61 25.50 9.33
CA SER A 21 -32.40 25.03 9.99
C SER A 21 -32.55 23.53 10.25
N LEU A 22 -31.80 22.72 9.51
CA LEU A 22 -31.73 21.28 9.70
C LEU A 22 -30.60 20.94 10.69
N PRO A 23 -30.78 19.94 11.57
CA PRO A 23 -29.67 19.36 12.32
C PRO A 23 -28.56 18.86 11.38
N PRO A 24 -27.27 19.01 11.72
CA PRO A 24 -26.17 18.62 10.83
C PRO A 24 -26.24 17.17 10.33
N SER A 25 -26.64 16.23 11.19
CA SER A 25 -26.77 14.81 10.82
C SER A 25 -27.88 14.53 9.81
N GLN A 26 -28.96 15.32 9.82
CA GLN A 26 -30.06 15.20 8.85
C GLN A 26 -29.68 15.88 7.53
N PHE A 27 -29.02 17.04 7.61
CA PHE A 27 -28.55 17.76 6.43
C PHE A 27 -27.49 16.97 5.66
N ALA A 28 -26.55 16.33 6.37
CA ALA A 28 -25.56 15.43 5.77
C ALA A 28 -26.18 14.25 5.01
N ARG A 29 -27.34 13.75 5.46
CA ARG A 29 -28.08 12.66 4.78
C ARG A 29 -28.91 13.15 3.60
N LEU A 30 -29.50 14.35 3.69
CA LEU A 30 -30.38 14.90 2.65
C LEU A 30 -29.59 15.49 1.47
N GLN A 31 -28.54 16.27 1.76
CA GLN A 31 -27.71 16.92 0.76
C GLN A 31 -26.22 16.81 1.13
N PRO A 32 -25.62 15.62 0.94
CA PRO A 32 -24.22 15.38 1.32
C PRO A 32 -23.24 16.33 0.62
N HIS A 33 -23.48 16.64 -0.66
CA HIS A 33 -22.65 17.57 -1.44
C HIS A 33 -22.66 19.00 -0.86
N ALA A 34 -23.84 19.52 -0.57
CA ALA A 34 -24.00 20.87 -0.02
C ALA A 34 -23.45 20.96 1.41
N TYR A 35 -23.56 19.87 2.18
CA TYR A 35 -22.99 19.77 3.52
C TYR A 35 -21.47 19.90 3.50
N LEU A 36 -20.77 19.10 2.69
CA LEU A 36 -19.31 19.17 2.61
C LEU A 36 -18.85 20.53 2.07
N LEU A 37 -19.54 21.08 1.07
CA LEU A 37 -19.25 22.41 0.54
C LEU A 37 -19.38 23.52 1.59
N ALA A 38 -20.42 23.47 2.43
CA ALA A 38 -20.62 24.47 3.49
C ALA A 38 -19.47 24.46 4.52
N HIS A 39 -18.90 23.28 4.79
CA HIS A 39 -17.77 23.09 5.68
C HIS A 39 -16.44 23.53 5.04
N LEU A 40 -16.25 23.28 3.75
CA LEU A 40 -15.04 23.66 3.00
C LEU A 40 -15.03 25.13 2.55
N SER A 41 -16.19 25.77 2.45
CA SER A 41 -16.34 27.18 2.07
C SER A 41 -17.15 27.95 3.13
N PRO A 42 -16.60 28.14 4.34
CA PRO A 42 -17.28 28.94 5.35
C PRO A 42 -17.51 30.36 4.82
N PRO A 43 -18.67 30.98 5.11
CA PRO A 43 -18.97 32.32 4.64
C PRO A 43 -17.90 33.29 5.16
N PRO A 44 -17.54 34.33 4.36
CA PRO A 44 -16.47 35.28 4.71
C PRO A 44 -16.72 36.05 6.01
N SER A 45 -17.94 35.99 6.56
CA SER A 45 -18.31 36.52 7.87
C SER A 45 -17.70 35.76 9.05
N SER A 46 -17.31 34.50 8.89
CA SER A 46 -16.98 33.61 10.02
C SER A 46 -15.50 33.47 10.33
N GLN A 47 -14.56 34.05 9.53
CA GLN A 47 -13.09 33.97 9.71
C GLN A 47 -12.50 32.57 9.99
N GLN A 48 -13.27 31.50 9.82
CA GLN A 48 -12.85 30.13 10.06
C GLN A 48 -12.12 29.61 8.83
N SER A 49 -10.99 28.93 9.04
CA SER A 49 -10.32 28.17 8.00
C SER A 49 -11.23 27.05 7.48
N PRO A 50 -11.06 26.60 6.23
CA PRO A 50 -11.82 25.46 5.69
C PRO A 50 -11.56 24.23 6.55
N ILE A 51 -12.60 23.72 7.21
CA ILE A 51 -12.53 22.57 8.11
C ILE A 51 -13.48 21.52 7.55
N ARG A 52 -13.02 20.26 7.47
CA ARG A 52 -13.84 19.14 7.02
C ARG A 52 -14.97 18.86 8.01
N ALA A 53 -15.96 18.05 7.59
CA ALA A 53 -17.04 17.61 8.47
C ALA A 53 -16.55 16.96 9.78
N ASN A 54 -15.33 16.41 9.78
CA ASN A 54 -14.69 15.74 10.91
C ASN A 54 -13.73 16.62 11.73
N GLY A 55 -13.72 17.94 11.49
CA GLY A 55 -12.89 18.89 12.26
C GLY A 55 -11.45 19.02 11.77
N ARG A 56 -11.02 18.17 10.82
CA ARG A 56 -9.65 18.15 10.26
C ARG A 56 -9.47 19.19 9.15
N THR A 57 -8.23 19.62 8.94
CA THR A 57 -7.88 20.43 7.77
C THR A 57 -7.88 19.59 6.48
N PRO A 58 -7.96 20.21 5.29
CA PRO A 58 -8.04 19.46 4.02
C PRO A 58 -6.88 18.49 3.79
N LEU A 59 -5.66 18.84 4.22
CA LEU A 59 -4.44 18.06 3.96
C LEU A 59 -3.95 17.26 5.18
N GLU A 60 -4.78 17.15 6.23
CA GLU A 60 -4.40 16.50 7.48
C GLU A 60 -4.84 15.03 7.54
N PHE A 61 -3.85 14.17 7.75
CA PHE A 61 -4.03 12.73 7.94
C PHE A 61 -4.59 12.41 9.32
N ARG A 62 -5.30 11.27 9.44
CA ARG A 62 -5.72 10.75 10.76
C ARG A 62 -4.51 10.34 11.58
N TYR A 63 -4.64 10.46 12.90
CA TYR A 63 -3.67 9.91 13.84
C TYR A 63 -3.49 8.41 13.60
N THR A 64 -2.25 7.98 13.47
CA THR A 64 -1.88 6.59 13.21
C THR A 64 -1.18 6.00 14.43
N SER A 65 -1.57 4.80 14.84
CA SER A 65 -0.92 4.01 15.87
C SER A 65 -0.77 2.58 15.39
N ALA A 66 0.40 1.99 15.56
CA ALA A 66 0.67 0.60 15.22
C ALA A 66 1.13 -0.16 16.47
N ASN A 67 0.89 -1.47 16.53
CA ASN A 67 1.46 -2.38 17.51
C ASN A 67 1.91 -3.64 16.76
N SER A 68 3.19 -4.00 16.84
CA SER A 68 3.74 -5.25 16.30
C SER A 68 3.52 -6.42 17.27
N GLY A 69 3.62 -7.67 16.80
CA GLY A 69 3.61 -8.86 17.65
C GLY A 69 2.31 -9.11 18.43
N SER A 70 1.16 -8.67 17.92
CA SER A 70 -0.14 -8.79 18.61
C SER A 70 -0.76 -10.19 18.55
N LEU A 71 -0.36 -11.02 17.59
CA LEU A 71 -0.83 -12.41 17.42
C LEU A 71 0.32 -13.39 17.69
N THR A 72 0.06 -14.41 18.50
CA THR A 72 1.08 -15.34 19.00
C THR A 72 1.38 -16.52 18.08
N HIS A 73 0.46 -16.89 17.19
CA HIS A 73 0.59 -18.07 16.32
C HIS A 73 1.11 -17.78 14.91
N THR A 74 1.37 -16.51 14.60
CA THR A 74 1.83 -16.05 13.28
C THR A 74 3.32 -15.75 13.32
N ASN A 75 4.03 -15.95 12.21
CA ASN A 75 5.45 -15.60 12.08
C ASN A 75 5.71 -14.10 12.24
N GLY A 76 4.73 -13.27 11.90
CA GLY A 76 4.72 -11.84 12.18
C GLY A 76 3.30 -11.33 12.27
N SER A 77 3.08 -10.28 13.05
CA SER A 77 1.76 -9.67 13.14
C SER A 77 1.83 -8.19 13.45
N ALA A 78 0.77 -7.47 13.07
CA ALA A 78 0.61 -6.09 13.46
C ALA A 78 -0.86 -5.69 13.54
N VAL A 79 -1.16 -4.77 14.45
CA VAL A 79 -2.43 -4.07 14.55
C VAL A 79 -2.19 -2.61 14.27
N VAL A 80 -2.82 -2.07 13.24
CA VAL A 80 -2.72 -0.66 12.87
C VAL A 80 -4.09 -0.01 12.98
N ARG A 81 -4.10 1.15 13.62
CA ARG A 81 -5.28 2.00 13.75
C ARG A 81 -4.98 3.37 13.17
N ILE A 82 -5.80 3.79 12.22
CA ILE A 82 -5.77 5.08 11.54
C ILE A 82 -7.09 5.78 11.86
N GLY A 83 -7.08 6.63 12.88
CA GLY A 83 -8.30 7.21 13.46
C GLY A 83 -9.27 6.14 13.96
N ASP A 84 -10.43 6.05 13.29
CA ASP A 84 -11.48 5.06 13.59
C ASP A 84 -11.39 3.80 12.73
N THR A 85 -10.52 3.79 11.71
CA THR A 85 -10.27 2.62 10.88
C THR A 85 -9.19 1.77 11.55
N ALA A 86 -9.46 0.48 11.74
CA ALA A 86 -8.53 -0.45 12.40
C ALA A 86 -8.39 -1.73 11.56
N ALA A 87 -7.14 -2.14 11.34
CA ALA A 87 -6.75 -3.31 10.57
C ALA A 87 -5.78 -4.17 11.38
N VAL A 88 -5.94 -5.48 11.31
CA VAL A 88 -5.01 -6.47 11.85
C VAL A 88 -4.40 -7.21 10.68
N CYS A 89 -3.09 -7.44 10.71
CA CYS A 89 -2.40 -8.26 9.74
C CYS A 89 -1.64 -9.36 10.45
N GLY A 90 -1.76 -10.59 9.95
CA GLY A 90 -0.94 -11.73 10.33
C GLY A 90 -0.21 -12.27 9.10
N VAL A 91 1.07 -12.58 9.27
CA VAL A 91 1.91 -13.22 8.25
C VAL A 91 2.20 -14.64 8.69
N ARG A 92 1.90 -15.59 7.82
CA ARG A 92 2.19 -17.00 8.00
C ARG A 92 3.11 -17.47 6.88
N ALA A 93 4.18 -18.16 7.24
CA ALA A 93 5.10 -18.74 6.28
C ALA A 93 4.84 -20.24 6.12
N GLU A 94 4.81 -20.72 4.88
CA GLU A 94 4.76 -22.13 4.53
C GLU A 94 5.90 -22.45 3.57
N VAL A 95 6.30 -23.72 3.50
CA VAL A 95 7.39 -24.16 2.64
C VAL A 95 6.81 -24.75 1.36
N LEU A 96 7.31 -24.30 0.21
CA LEU A 96 7.01 -24.83 -1.10
C LEU A 96 8.23 -25.56 -1.65
N HIS A 97 8.10 -26.85 -1.92
CA HIS A 97 9.17 -27.67 -2.49
C HIS A 97 9.38 -27.36 -3.97
N THR A 98 10.62 -27.41 -4.44
CA THR A 98 10.93 -27.18 -5.87
C THR A 98 10.32 -28.22 -6.79
N GLU A 99 10.01 -29.40 -6.28
CA GLU A 99 9.38 -30.50 -7.04
C GLU A 99 7.90 -30.24 -7.34
N ASP A 100 7.22 -29.53 -6.45
CA ASP A 100 5.81 -29.14 -6.63
C ASP A 100 5.66 -27.97 -7.61
N ILE A 101 6.75 -27.29 -7.94
CA ILE A 101 6.77 -26.18 -8.87
C ILE A 101 6.91 -26.71 -10.30
N ALA A 102 5.78 -26.83 -11.00
CA ALA A 102 5.74 -27.30 -12.39
C ALA A 102 6.64 -26.51 -13.37
N SER A 103 6.90 -25.22 -13.09
CA SER A 103 7.75 -24.35 -13.90
C SER A 103 9.25 -24.39 -13.51
N TRP A 104 9.63 -25.07 -12.43
CA TRP A 104 10.99 -25.02 -11.88
C TRP A 104 12.05 -25.49 -12.88
N GLY A 105 11.81 -26.62 -13.56
CA GLY A 105 12.76 -27.15 -14.56
C GLY A 105 13.02 -26.21 -15.74
N VAL A 106 12.08 -25.31 -16.05
CA VAL A 106 12.22 -24.31 -17.12
C VAL A 106 12.94 -23.06 -16.60
N SER A 107 12.55 -22.57 -15.41
CA SER A 107 13.13 -21.37 -14.77
C SER A 107 14.56 -21.59 -14.25
N ALA A 108 14.89 -22.78 -13.77
CA ALA A 108 16.26 -23.13 -13.38
C ALA A 108 17.22 -23.10 -14.58
N SER A 109 16.75 -23.53 -15.76
CA SER A 109 17.55 -23.56 -17.00
C SER A 109 17.82 -22.18 -17.59
N SER A 110 16.90 -21.22 -17.44
CA SER A 110 17.07 -19.82 -17.88
C SER A 110 18.00 -19.05 -16.93
N SER A 111 17.88 -19.27 -15.62
CA SER A 111 18.77 -18.69 -14.61
C SER A 111 20.19 -19.24 -14.68
N ALA A 112 20.37 -20.55 -14.90
CA ALA A 112 21.69 -21.17 -15.08
C ALA A 112 22.40 -20.71 -16.37
N ARG A 113 21.67 -20.57 -17.49
CA ARG A 113 22.23 -20.04 -18.75
C ARG A 113 22.62 -18.56 -18.69
N LYS A 114 21.98 -17.78 -17.81
CA LYS A 114 22.25 -16.35 -17.64
C LYS A 114 23.35 -16.09 -16.60
N ARG A 115 23.46 -16.89 -15.53
CA ARG A 115 24.62 -16.90 -14.59
C ARG A 115 25.94 -17.14 -15.30
N ARG A 116 25.98 -18.05 -16.28
CA ARG A 116 27.18 -18.29 -17.12
C ARG A 116 27.57 -17.10 -18.02
N ARG A 117 26.69 -16.11 -18.17
CA ARG A 117 26.89 -14.93 -19.03
C ARG A 117 27.26 -13.67 -18.25
N THR A 118 27.01 -13.64 -16.93
CA THR A 118 27.36 -12.52 -16.04
C THR A 118 28.78 -12.58 -15.50
N ASP A 119 29.47 -13.73 -15.62
CA ASP A 119 30.89 -13.86 -15.28
C ASP A 119 31.83 -13.20 -16.31
N SER A 120 31.33 -12.92 -17.52
CA SER A 120 32.02 -12.10 -18.53
C SER A 120 31.62 -10.63 -18.42
N GLY A 121 32.09 -9.98 -17.36
CA GLY A 121 32.35 -8.53 -17.25
C GLY A 121 31.22 -7.56 -17.61
N ASN A 122 30.39 -7.19 -16.61
CA ASN A 122 29.95 -5.80 -16.40
C ASN A 122 29.30 -5.65 -15.01
N GLU A 123 30.05 -5.22 -14.01
CA GLU A 123 29.57 -4.89 -12.65
C GLU A 123 28.81 -3.56 -12.65
N ASN A 124 27.60 -3.52 -13.21
CA ASN A 124 26.70 -2.38 -13.02
C ASN A 124 25.25 -2.85 -12.87
N GLY A 125 24.81 -3.02 -11.62
CA GLY A 125 23.46 -2.67 -11.16
C GLY A 125 22.24 -3.45 -11.64
N GLU A 126 22.37 -4.56 -12.37
CA GLU A 126 21.21 -5.30 -12.95
C GLU A 126 20.84 -6.60 -12.20
N GLY A 127 21.31 -6.81 -10.97
CA GLY A 127 20.97 -7.99 -10.16
C GLY A 127 19.53 -7.99 -9.63
N ASP A 128 18.93 -6.81 -9.45
CA ASP A 128 17.73 -6.67 -8.62
C ASP A 128 16.39 -6.94 -9.35
N ASP A 129 16.38 -6.75 -10.67
CA ASP A 129 15.20 -6.96 -11.51
C ASP A 129 14.97 -8.44 -11.85
N ASN A 130 16.05 -9.24 -11.90
CA ASN A 130 15.97 -10.64 -12.29
C ASN A 130 15.51 -11.52 -11.14
N ASP A 131 15.93 -11.21 -9.92
CA ASP A 131 15.41 -11.86 -8.72
C ASP A 131 13.90 -11.63 -8.69
N ASN A 132 13.40 -10.40 -8.50
CA ASN A 132 11.96 -10.11 -8.34
C ASN A 132 10.95 -10.73 -9.32
N SER A 133 11.37 -11.07 -10.53
CA SER A 133 10.53 -11.81 -11.47
C SER A 133 10.15 -13.18 -10.92
N GLN A 134 11.03 -13.83 -10.16
CA GLN A 134 10.83 -15.14 -9.58
C GLN A 134 9.77 -15.15 -8.47
N ILE A 135 9.75 -14.17 -7.54
CA ILE A 135 8.64 -14.03 -6.57
C ILE A 135 7.28 -13.99 -7.28
N LYS A 136 7.20 -13.24 -8.38
CA LYS A 136 5.95 -13.05 -9.14
C LYS A 136 5.58 -14.30 -9.94
N ASP A 137 6.56 -14.94 -10.58
CA ASP A 137 6.34 -16.14 -11.38
C ASP A 137 5.97 -17.35 -10.52
N LEU A 138 6.52 -17.43 -9.31
CA LEU A 138 6.25 -18.50 -8.34
C LEU A 138 5.07 -18.19 -7.40
N ASN A 139 4.48 -16.99 -7.46
CA ASN A 139 3.41 -16.52 -6.56
C ASN A 139 3.72 -16.76 -5.07
N LEU A 140 4.94 -16.43 -4.64
CA LEU A 140 5.39 -16.66 -3.26
C LEU A 140 4.66 -15.80 -2.22
N LEU A 141 3.94 -14.77 -2.66
CA LEU A 141 3.20 -13.85 -1.78
C LEU A 141 1.71 -14.00 -2.04
N VAL A 142 0.95 -14.30 -0.99
CA VAL A 142 -0.49 -14.49 -1.08
C VAL A 142 -1.17 -13.56 -0.06
N PRO A 143 -1.44 -12.29 -0.43
CA PRO A 143 -2.18 -11.38 0.42
C PRO A 143 -3.69 -11.61 0.27
N ASN A 144 -4.37 -11.68 1.41
CA ASN A 144 -5.80 -11.84 1.49
C ASN A 144 -6.38 -10.79 2.44
N LEU A 145 -7.31 -9.98 1.95
CA LEU A 145 -8.01 -8.99 2.74
C LEU A 145 -9.44 -9.44 3.02
N SER A 146 -9.75 -9.60 4.29
CA SER A 146 -11.08 -9.92 4.79
C SER A 146 -11.72 -8.67 5.43
N LEU A 147 -12.97 -8.43 5.04
CA LEU A 147 -13.83 -7.41 5.64
C LEU A 147 -14.76 -8.11 6.61
N SER A 148 -14.44 -8.00 7.89
CA SER A 148 -15.13 -8.71 8.95
C SER A 148 -16.54 -8.16 9.18
N THR A 149 -17.37 -8.98 9.81
CA THR A 149 -18.71 -8.58 10.23
C THR A 149 -18.62 -7.50 11.28
N GLY A 150 -19.27 -6.36 11.06
CA GLY A 150 -19.21 -5.20 11.95
C GLY A 150 -18.21 -4.13 11.55
N CYS A 151 -17.39 -4.33 10.49
CA CYS A 151 -16.53 -3.27 9.95
C CYS A 151 -17.32 -2.07 9.43
N ALA A 152 -18.39 -2.36 8.69
CA ALA A 152 -19.32 -1.37 8.18
C ALA A 152 -20.72 -2.02 8.14
N PRO A 153 -21.80 -1.22 8.22
CA PRO A 153 -23.17 -1.73 8.24
C PRO A 153 -23.58 -2.50 6.97
N GLY A 154 -22.75 -2.48 5.92
CA GLY A 154 -23.00 -3.20 4.66
C GLY A 154 -22.42 -4.63 4.58
N PHE A 155 -21.64 -5.09 5.56
CA PHE A 155 -21.00 -6.42 5.51
C PHE A 155 -21.76 -7.43 6.37
N ILE A 156 -22.37 -8.41 5.69
CA ILE A 156 -23.18 -9.47 6.31
C ILE A 156 -22.30 -10.70 6.61
N PRO A 157 -22.48 -11.37 7.76
CA PRO A 157 -21.79 -12.64 8.05
C PRO A 157 -22.05 -13.70 7.00
N GLY A 158 -20.99 -14.40 6.58
CA GLY A 158 -21.08 -15.53 5.64
C GLY A 158 -21.36 -15.14 4.18
N ALA A 159 -21.34 -13.85 3.85
CA ALA A 159 -21.37 -13.42 2.45
C ALA A 159 -20.08 -13.83 1.72
N PRO A 160 -20.15 -14.16 0.41
CA PRO A 160 -18.95 -14.35 -0.40
C PRO A 160 -18.08 -13.07 -0.40
N PRO A 161 -16.78 -13.19 -0.70
CA PRO A 161 -15.87 -12.05 -0.69
C PRO A 161 -16.38 -10.94 -1.59
N SER A 162 -16.59 -9.75 -1.02
CA SER A 162 -17.10 -8.59 -1.75
C SER A 162 -16.14 -8.17 -2.87
N ALA A 163 -16.66 -7.48 -3.91
CA ALA A 163 -15.83 -6.91 -4.97
C ALA A 163 -14.77 -5.94 -4.43
N LEU A 164 -15.09 -5.21 -3.35
CA LEU A 164 -14.13 -4.35 -2.66
C LEU A 164 -13.00 -5.18 -2.04
N ALA A 165 -13.32 -6.25 -1.31
CA ALA A 165 -12.30 -7.13 -0.73
C ALA A 165 -11.40 -7.75 -1.81
N GLN A 166 -11.98 -8.27 -2.89
CA GLN A 166 -11.23 -8.87 -3.99
C GLN A 166 -10.32 -7.86 -4.70
N SER A 167 -10.83 -6.67 -5.01
CA SER A 167 -10.04 -5.61 -5.66
C SER A 167 -8.91 -5.09 -4.76
N LEU A 168 -9.15 -4.97 -3.45
CA LEU A 168 -8.11 -4.59 -2.50
C LEU A 168 -7.04 -5.68 -2.35
N SER A 169 -7.42 -6.96 -2.23
CA SER A 169 -6.46 -8.08 -2.18
C SER A 169 -5.57 -8.09 -3.43
N HIS A 170 -6.18 -7.94 -4.61
CA HIS A 170 -5.42 -7.87 -5.87
C HIS A 170 -4.50 -6.64 -5.92
N ARG A 171 -4.99 -5.48 -5.46
CA ARG A 171 -4.16 -4.28 -5.39
C ARG A 171 -2.99 -4.46 -4.42
N LEU A 172 -3.21 -5.04 -3.23
CA LEU A 172 -2.14 -5.34 -2.27
C LEU A 172 -1.09 -6.25 -2.90
N LEU A 173 -1.49 -7.29 -3.63
CA LEU A 173 -0.58 -8.18 -4.36
C LEU A 173 0.25 -7.42 -5.41
N SER A 174 -0.41 -6.63 -6.26
CA SER A 174 0.27 -5.81 -7.27
C SER A 174 1.25 -4.81 -6.63
N MET A 175 0.90 -4.29 -5.46
CA MET A 175 1.77 -3.38 -4.72
C MET A 175 2.95 -4.07 -4.07
N LEU A 176 2.78 -5.25 -3.49
CA LEU A 176 3.91 -6.03 -2.97
C LEU A 176 4.90 -6.37 -4.09
N HIS A 177 4.41 -6.72 -5.27
CA HIS A 177 5.27 -6.99 -6.43
C HIS A 177 5.93 -5.76 -7.03
N SER A 178 5.30 -4.58 -7.03
CA SER A 178 5.91 -3.36 -7.60
C SER A 178 6.84 -2.64 -6.63
N SER A 179 6.61 -2.81 -5.32
CA SER A 179 7.43 -2.19 -4.28
C SER A 179 8.71 -2.96 -3.96
N HIS A 180 8.79 -4.25 -4.32
CA HIS A 180 10.01 -5.06 -4.19
C HIS A 180 10.60 -5.05 -2.77
N ILE A 181 9.72 -5.08 -1.77
CA ILE A 181 10.10 -4.93 -0.36
C ILE A 181 10.86 -6.16 0.15
N ILE A 182 10.45 -7.35 -0.29
CA ILE A 182 10.95 -8.62 0.25
C ILE A 182 12.11 -9.09 -0.62
N CYS A 183 13.24 -9.42 0.03
CA CYS A 183 14.41 -9.98 -0.65
C CYS A 183 14.21 -11.47 -0.93
N GLU A 184 14.49 -11.90 -2.16
CA GLU A 184 14.31 -13.31 -2.56
C GLU A 184 15.24 -14.28 -1.85
N ASP A 185 16.45 -13.82 -1.55
CA ASP A 185 17.45 -14.62 -0.85
C ASP A 185 17.02 -15.00 0.56
N ASP A 186 16.10 -14.22 1.17
CA ASP A 186 15.51 -14.56 2.47
C ASP A 186 14.40 -15.62 2.35
N LEU A 187 13.82 -15.78 1.16
CA LEU A 187 12.78 -16.79 0.88
C LEU A 187 13.37 -18.09 0.34
N ARG A 188 14.59 -18.08 -0.19
CA ARG A 188 15.26 -19.27 -0.74
C ARG A 188 15.76 -20.19 0.36
N ILE A 189 15.39 -21.47 0.29
CA ILE A 189 15.90 -22.51 1.17
C ILE A 189 17.02 -23.22 0.43
N TRP A 190 18.24 -22.89 0.82
CA TRP A 190 19.47 -23.43 0.25
C TRP A 190 19.79 -24.78 0.86
N TYR A 191 20.01 -25.76 0.00
CA TYR A 191 20.69 -26.99 0.36
C TYR A 191 22.15 -26.86 -0.12
N HIS A 192 23.08 -27.06 0.80
CA HIS A 192 24.48 -27.23 0.46
C HIS A 192 24.73 -28.73 0.49
N PRO A 193 24.86 -29.40 -0.67
CA PRO A 193 25.23 -30.80 -0.70
C PRO A 193 26.53 -30.97 0.09
N PRO A 194 26.62 -31.93 1.02
CA PRO A 194 27.89 -32.21 1.66
C PRO A 194 28.89 -32.60 0.57
N ASP A 195 30.04 -31.95 0.58
CA ASP A 195 31.14 -32.22 -0.34
C ASP A 195 31.71 -33.62 -0.01
N PHE A 196 31.16 -34.64 -0.67
CA PHE A 196 31.60 -36.03 -0.53
C PHE A 196 33.07 -36.21 -0.95
N ASP A 197 33.57 -35.33 -1.81
CA ASP A 197 34.94 -35.34 -2.34
C ASP A 197 35.95 -34.82 -1.29
N ALA A 198 35.53 -33.91 -0.42
CA ALA A 198 36.30 -33.48 0.75
C ALA A 198 36.28 -34.52 1.89
N ILE A 199 35.17 -35.24 2.07
CA ILE A 199 35.04 -36.30 3.09
C ILE A 199 35.87 -37.54 2.70
N GLU A 200 35.85 -37.95 1.43
CA GLU A 200 36.73 -39.01 0.92
C GLU A 200 38.21 -38.62 1.04
N ARG A 201 38.58 -37.36 0.76
CA ARG A 201 39.95 -36.83 0.97
C ARG A 201 40.38 -36.85 2.44
N GLN A 202 39.46 -36.61 3.38
CA GLN A 202 39.76 -36.70 4.82
C GLN A 202 39.88 -38.14 5.33
N GLN A 203 39.12 -39.08 4.78
CA GLN A 203 39.24 -40.51 5.09
C GLN A 203 40.50 -41.12 4.47
N SER A 204 40.80 -40.84 3.20
CA SER A 204 42.01 -41.34 2.53
C SER A 204 43.32 -40.71 3.05
N ARG A 205 43.26 -39.54 3.69
CA ARG A 205 44.39 -38.93 4.41
C ARG A 205 44.64 -39.57 5.79
N LYS A 206 43.68 -40.30 6.37
CA LYS A 206 43.88 -41.06 7.62
C LYS A 206 44.52 -42.43 7.41
N ASP A 207 44.45 -42.98 6.20
CA ASP A 207 44.95 -44.32 5.90
C ASP A 207 46.31 -44.35 5.19
N ASN A 208 46.86 -43.19 4.76
CA ASN A 208 48.15 -43.11 4.06
C ASN A 208 49.08 -42.04 4.66
N GLU A 209 49.82 -42.41 5.71
CA GLU A 209 51.07 -41.73 6.09
C GLU A 209 52.23 -42.30 5.26
N MET A 210 52.46 -41.79 4.05
CA MET A 210 53.79 -41.73 3.42
C MET A 210 53.80 -40.80 2.19
N GLU A 211 54.85 -40.00 2.10
CA GLU A 211 55.09 -38.85 1.19
C GLU A 211 55.00 -39.16 -0.32
N THR A 212 54.61 -38.18 -1.15
CA THR A 212 55.50 -37.43 -2.06
C THR A 212 54.75 -36.38 -2.89
N ASP A 213 55.55 -35.45 -3.41
CA ASP A 213 55.30 -34.11 -3.92
C ASP A 213 54.68 -34.02 -5.34
N ALA A 214 54.08 -32.86 -5.62
CA ALA A 214 53.76 -32.22 -6.90
C ALA A 214 52.88 -32.93 -7.96
N GLY A 215 51.67 -32.39 -8.14
CA GLY A 215 50.86 -32.52 -9.35
C GLY A 215 49.68 -31.56 -9.34
N GLU A 216 49.74 -30.51 -10.18
CA GLU A 216 48.65 -29.57 -10.47
C GLU A 216 47.34 -30.32 -10.79
N LYS A 217 46.28 -30.10 -10.02
CA LYS A 217 44.90 -30.46 -10.37
C LYS A 217 43.94 -29.44 -9.77
N GLU A 218 43.38 -28.65 -10.70
CA GLU A 218 42.05 -28.02 -10.75
C GLU A 218 41.38 -27.72 -9.39
N ASP A 219 41.10 -26.44 -9.15
CA ASP A 219 40.24 -25.98 -8.05
C ASP A 219 38.99 -26.87 -7.98
N PRO A 220 38.71 -27.55 -6.85
CA PRO A 220 37.52 -28.37 -6.75
C PRO A 220 36.31 -27.42 -6.76
N GLU A 221 35.52 -27.53 -7.81
CA GLU A 221 34.24 -26.86 -7.99
C GLU A 221 33.34 -27.29 -6.82
N SER A 222 33.29 -26.48 -5.76
CA SER A 222 32.39 -26.69 -4.62
C SER A 222 30.97 -26.90 -5.18
N PRO A 223 30.25 -27.97 -4.77
CA PRO A 223 28.94 -28.26 -5.33
C PRO A 223 28.07 -27.02 -5.23
N GLU A 224 27.57 -26.53 -6.38
CA GLU A 224 26.76 -25.33 -6.42
C GLU A 224 25.57 -25.53 -5.46
N PRO A 225 25.33 -24.60 -4.52
CA PRO A 225 24.23 -24.73 -3.58
C PRO A 225 22.92 -24.83 -4.36
N GLU A 226 22.19 -25.93 -4.13
CA GLU A 226 20.93 -26.20 -4.82
C GLU A 226 19.78 -25.58 -4.02
N ILE A 227 18.90 -24.87 -4.70
CA ILE A 227 17.65 -24.42 -4.09
C ILE A 227 16.70 -25.60 -4.08
N ARG A 228 16.23 -26.00 -2.89
CA ARG A 228 15.30 -27.13 -2.69
C ARG A 228 13.89 -26.70 -2.32
N GLY A 229 13.72 -25.45 -1.93
CA GLY A 229 12.39 -24.89 -1.66
C GLY A 229 12.39 -23.38 -1.52
N PHE A 230 11.18 -22.85 -1.44
CA PHE A 230 10.89 -21.43 -1.23
C PHE A 230 9.93 -21.27 -0.05
N TRP A 231 10.11 -20.20 0.71
CA TRP A 231 9.10 -19.71 1.64
C TRP A 231 7.98 -19.00 0.88
N VAL A 232 6.75 -19.45 1.12
CA VAL A 232 5.53 -18.80 0.67
C VAL A 232 4.93 -18.05 1.86
N LEU A 233 4.68 -16.76 1.70
CA LEU A 233 4.13 -15.90 2.73
C LEU A 233 2.65 -15.64 2.45
N TYR A 234 1.81 -16.18 3.33
CA TYR A 234 0.39 -15.85 3.40
C TYR A 234 0.22 -14.63 4.31
N ILE A 235 -0.32 -13.56 3.73
CA ILE A 235 -0.51 -12.28 4.41
C ILE A 235 -2.01 -12.07 4.57
N ASP A 236 -2.54 -12.43 5.73
CA ASP A 236 -3.95 -12.24 6.04
C ASP A 236 -4.17 -10.90 6.73
N VAL A 237 -4.94 -10.03 6.08
CA VAL A 237 -5.39 -8.74 6.61
C VAL A 237 -6.86 -8.84 6.97
N MET A 238 -7.19 -8.52 8.20
CA MET A 238 -8.55 -8.47 8.72
C MET A 238 -8.88 -7.05 9.13
N MET A 239 -9.86 -6.43 8.46
CA MET A 239 -10.40 -5.16 8.93
C MET A 239 -11.27 -5.42 10.17
N ILE A 240 -11.14 -4.57 11.18
CA ILE A 240 -12.01 -4.57 12.37
C ILE A 240 -13.07 -3.47 12.24
N SER A 241 -12.65 -2.26 11.88
CA SER A 241 -13.50 -1.08 11.76
C SER A 241 -13.14 -0.33 10.50
N LEU A 242 -14.15 0.06 9.70
CA LEU A 242 -13.97 0.76 8.44
C LEU A 242 -14.64 2.14 8.50
N ALA A 243 -13.83 3.19 8.66
CA ALA A 243 -14.29 4.58 8.65
C ALA A 243 -13.81 5.37 7.41
N GLY A 244 -13.36 4.66 6.37
CA GLY A 244 -12.84 5.22 5.11
C GLY A 244 -11.36 4.94 4.91
N ASN A 245 -10.93 4.92 3.65
CA ASN A 245 -9.59 4.57 3.20
C ASN A 245 -9.09 3.20 3.70
N PRO A 246 -9.76 2.10 3.32
CA PRO A 246 -9.37 0.75 3.72
C PRO A 246 -7.98 0.37 3.23
N PHE A 247 -7.56 0.89 2.07
CA PHE A 247 -6.31 0.49 1.43
C PHE A 247 -5.09 0.98 2.21
N ASP A 248 -5.03 2.26 2.59
CA ASP A 248 -3.89 2.79 3.34
C ASP A 248 -3.74 2.10 4.70
N ALA A 249 -4.86 1.79 5.38
CA ALA A 249 -4.85 1.06 6.64
C ALA A 249 -4.40 -0.40 6.46
N ALA A 250 -4.86 -1.08 5.41
CA ALA A 250 -4.42 -2.44 5.08
C ALA A 250 -2.92 -2.48 4.80
N TRP A 251 -2.46 -1.57 3.95
CA TRP A 251 -1.06 -1.50 3.54
C TRP A 251 -0.14 -1.20 4.72
N ALA A 252 -0.49 -0.23 5.56
CA ALA A 252 0.28 0.07 6.77
C ALA A 252 0.35 -1.15 7.71
N ALA A 253 -0.73 -1.92 7.85
CA ALA A 253 -0.73 -3.16 8.64
C ALA A 253 0.17 -4.24 8.03
N VAL A 254 0.15 -4.40 6.71
CA VAL A 254 1.04 -5.35 6.00
C VAL A 254 2.50 -4.99 6.21
N ILE A 255 2.89 -3.72 6.03
CA ILE A 255 4.27 -3.28 6.23
C ILE A 255 4.72 -3.48 7.68
N ALA A 256 3.86 -3.16 8.65
CA ALA A 256 4.15 -3.38 10.06
C ALA A 256 4.30 -4.86 10.40
N ALA A 257 3.46 -5.74 9.84
CA ALA A 257 3.52 -7.18 10.09
C ALA A 257 4.73 -7.84 9.40
N LEU A 258 5.07 -7.43 8.18
CA LEU A 258 6.25 -7.91 7.47
C LEU A 258 7.54 -7.56 8.22
N ARG A 259 7.60 -6.41 8.89
CA ARG A 259 8.75 -5.99 9.72
C ARG A 259 8.95 -6.86 10.97
N ASP A 260 7.84 -7.34 11.51
CA ASP A 260 7.81 -8.22 12.68
C ASP A 260 8.08 -9.69 12.29
N THR A 261 8.01 -10.04 11.00
CA THR A 261 8.04 -11.42 10.54
C THR A 261 9.41 -12.07 10.76
N GLN A 262 9.39 -13.20 11.47
CA GLN A 262 10.54 -14.06 11.73
C GLN A 262 10.31 -15.44 11.11
N LEU A 263 11.24 -15.85 10.26
CA LEU A 263 11.23 -17.16 9.62
C LEU A 263 12.16 -18.10 10.40
N PRO A 264 11.71 -19.32 10.76
CA PRO A 264 12.60 -20.32 11.33
C PRO A 264 13.65 -20.73 10.31
N LYS A 265 14.82 -21.14 10.79
CA LYS A 265 15.86 -21.70 9.93
C LYS A 265 15.36 -23.01 9.34
N ALA A 266 15.27 -23.05 8.01
CA ALA A 266 14.94 -24.25 7.27
C ALA A 266 16.18 -24.79 6.55
N TRP A 267 16.36 -26.10 6.59
CA TRP A 267 17.37 -26.81 5.81
C TRP A 267 16.76 -28.06 5.19
N TRP A 268 17.37 -28.49 4.09
CA TRP A 268 17.02 -29.75 3.46
C TRP A 268 17.72 -30.91 4.16
N ASP A 269 16.94 -31.90 4.57
CA ASP A 269 17.45 -33.17 5.08
C ASP A 269 17.41 -34.23 3.97
N VAL A 270 18.58 -34.80 3.67
CA VAL A 270 18.77 -35.81 2.62
C VAL A 270 18.14 -37.14 3.01
N ASP A 271 18.14 -37.47 4.29
CA ASP A 271 17.71 -38.78 4.77
C ASP A 271 16.19 -38.93 4.72
N ASN A 272 15.49 -37.83 4.98
CA ASN A 272 14.02 -37.79 5.02
C ASN A 272 13.39 -37.18 3.75
N ASP A 273 14.21 -36.72 2.79
CA ASP A 273 13.76 -36.10 1.55
C ASP A 273 12.77 -34.93 1.82
N MET A 274 13.03 -34.18 2.90
CA MET A 274 12.10 -33.14 3.38
C MET A 274 12.83 -31.93 3.95
N ILE A 275 12.14 -30.78 3.93
CA ILE A 275 12.64 -29.55 4.52
C ILE A 275 12.28 -29.57 6.01
N LEU A 276 13.31 -29.57 6.86
CA LEU A 276 13.15 -29.48 8.31
C LEU A 276 13.31 -28.03 8.75
N CYS A 277 12.49 -27.62 9.71
CA CYS A 277 12.56 -26.31 10.34
C CYS A 277 13.08 -26.48 11.77
N SER A 278 13.95 -25.56 12.20
CA SER A 278 14.35 -25.48 13.61
C SER A 278 13.17 -24.99 14.44
N ASP A 279 12.91 -25.66 15.56
CA ASP A 279 11.96 -25.20 16.59
C ASP A 279 12.56 -24.11 17.49
N GLU A 280 13.87 -23.84 17.38
CA GLU A 280 14.55 -22.85 18.21
C GLU A 280 14.33 -21.42 17.69
N ALA A 281 13.66 -20.59 18.49
CA ALA A 281 13.46 -19.18 18.19
C ALA A 281 14.77 -18.39 18.01
N SER A 282 15.87 -18.86 18.60
CA SER A 282 17.21 -18.26 18.48
C SER A 282 17.80 -18.39 17.07
N GLU A 283 17.39 -19.41 16.32
CA GLU A 283 17.82 -19.62 14.93
C GLU A 283 16.89 -18.94 13.91
N SER A 284 15.85 -18.24 14.39
CA SER A 284 14.95 -17.52 13.50
C SER A 284 15.62 -16.29 12.89
N LYS A 285 15.40 -16.10 11.59
CA LYS A 285 15.90 -14.96 10.83
C LYS A 285 14.76 -13.97 10.59
N LYS A 286 14.98 -12.70 10.93
CA LYS A 286 14.09 -11.61 10.53
C LYS A 286 14.20 -11.36 9.03
N LEU A 287 13.07 -11.07 8.39
CA LEU A 287 13.03 -10.68 6.98
C LEU A 287 13.73 -9.32 6.80
N ASN A 288 14.68 -9.23 5.86
CA ASN A 288 15.27 -7.95 5.48
C ASN A 288 14.36 -7.25 4.47
N LEU A 289 13.67 -6.22 4.94
CA LEU A 289 12.81 -5.42 4.09
C LEU A 289 13.59 -4.25 3.47
N ARG A 290 13.39 -4.05 2.17
CA ARG A 290 13.92 -2.90 1.43
C ARG A 290 12.95 -1.74 1.53
N GLY A 291 13.40 -0.63 2.10
CA GLY A 291 12.65 0.61 2.15
C GLY A 291 11.39 0.57 3.03
N LEU A 292 10.55 1.58 2.85
CA LEU A 292 9.34 1.83 3.61
C LEU A 292 8.24 2.41 2.71
N PRO A 293 7.70 1.64 1.78
CA PRO A 293 6.64 2.15 0.92
C PRO A 293 5.42 2.53 1.75
N VAL A 294 5.03 3.79 1.70
CA VAL A 294 3.84 4.30 2.36
C VAL A 294 2.83 4.73 1.30
N ALA A 295 1.64 4.12 1.36
CA ALA A 295 0.49 4.49 0.56
C ALA A 295 -0.20 5.72 1.18
N SER A 296 -0.53 6.71 0.34
CA SER A 296 -1.38 7.82 0.72
C SER A 296 -2.46 8.07 -0.32
N SER A 297 -3.71 8.04 0.14
CA SER A 297 -4.88 8.30 -0.68
C SER A 297 -5.38 9.74 -0.51
N PHE A 298 -5.78 10.34 -1.62
CA PHE A 298 -6.32 11.68 -1.74
C PHE A 298 -7.61 11.64 -2.54
N ALA A 299 -8.56 12.51 -2.19
CA ALA A 299 -9.79 12.71 -2.93
C ALA A 299 -9.93 14.17 -3.32
N VAL A 300 -10.49 14.43 -4.49
CA VAL A 300 -10.70 15.80 -4.96
C VAL A 300 -12.19 16.08 -4.93
N PHE A 301 -12.53 17.11 -4.15
CA PHE A 301 -13.89 17.61 -4.05
C PHE A 301 -14.05 18.85 -4.91
N GLU A 302 -15.03 18.82 -5.81
CA GLU A 302 -15.41 19.95 -6.65
C GLU A 302 -16.66 20.63 -6.11
N ALA A 303 -16.65 21.97 -6.05
CA ALA A 303 -17.78 22.74 -5.53
C ALA A 303 -19.09 22.48 -6.27
N ASP A 304 -19.05 22.21 -7.58
CA ASP A 304 -20.24 22.08 -8.43
C ASP A 304 -20.26 20.74 -9.17
N ALA A 305 -20.61 19.66 -8.47
CA ALA A 305 -20.90 18.36 -9.10
C ALA A 305 -22.08 18.42 -10.10
N ALA A 306 -22.82 19.54 -10.11
CA ALA A 306 -23.97 19.79 -10.96
C ALA A 306 -23.65 20.59 -12.24
N ALA A 307 -22.41 21.07 -12.40
CA ALA A 307 -22.01 21.82 -13.59
C ALA A 307 -22.16 20.97 -14.87
N ASP A 308 -21.80 19.70 -14.80
CA ASP A 308 -21.84 18.79 -15.95
C ASP A 308 -23.27 18.46 -16.40
N TRP A 309 -24.21 18.22 -15.49
CA TRP A 309 -25.61 17.95 -15.91
C TRP A 309 -26.37 19.22 -16.27
N ARG A 310 -26.08 20.37 -15.64
CA ARG A 310 -26.68 21.66 -16.02
C ARG A 310 -26.21 22.13 -17.40
N ALA A 311 -24.96 21.84 -17.77
CA ALA A 311 -24.45 22.13 -19.11
C ALA A 311 -25.14 21.30 -20.20
N VAL A 312 -25.61 20.09 -19.90
CA VAL A 312 -26.22 19.16 -20.87
C VAL A 312 -27.75 19.29 -20.96
N VAL A 313 -28.45 19.56 -19.85
CA VAL A 313 -29.93 19.50 -19.80
C VAL A 313 -30.61 20.84 -20.14
N LEU A 314 -29.94 21.98 -20.02
CA LEU A 314 -30.52 23.31 -20.27
C LEU A 314 -29.63 24.17 -21.17
N PRO A 315 -29.60 23.94 -22.49
CA PRO A 315 -28.85 24.77 -23.43
C PRO A 315 -29.38 26.22 -23.56
N ASN A 316 -30.58 26.51 -23.02
CA ASN A 316 -31.32 27.76 -23.25
C ASN A 316 -31.75 28.52 -21.99
N VAL A 317 -31.23 28.22 -20.79
CA VAL A 317 -31.33 29.23 -19.72
C VAL A 317 -30.28 30.29 -20.05
N GLU A 318 -30.79 31.32 -20.71
CA GLU A 318 -30.09 32.53 -21.05
C GLU A 318 -29.15 32.95 -19.93
N LYS A 319 -28.00 33.44 -20.37
CA LYS A 319 -27.07 34.30 -19.66
C LYS A 319 -27.83 35.43 -18.95
N ALA A 320 -28.48 35.13 -17.83
CA ALA A 320 -28.93 36.11 -16.88
C ALA A 320 -27.66 36.77 -16.36
N LYS A 321 -27.45 38.00 -16.83
CA LYS A 321 -26.34 38.90 -16.55
C LYS A 321 -26.25 39.22 -15.05
N THR A 322 -25.90 38.24 -14.23
CA THR A 322 -25.20 38.49 -12.99
C THR A 322 -23.74 38.43 -13.35
N LYS A 323 -23.02 39.56 -13.19
CA LYS A 323 -21.59 39.72 -13.46
C LYS A 323 -20.79 38.54 -12.88
N GLN A 324 -20.63 37.49 -13.68
CA GLN A 324 -19.75 36.36 -13.39
C GLN A 324 -18.35 36.85 -13.70
N THR A 325 -17.71 37.42 -12.69
CA THR A 325 -16.29 37.15 -12.47
C THR A 325 -16.12 35.64 -12.61
N THR A 326 -15.19 35.22 -13.46
CA THR A 326 -14.58 33.89 -13.51
C THR A 326 -14.56 33.28 -12.10
N ARG A 327 -15.59 32.52 -11.72
CA ARG A 327 -15.52 31.67 -10.54
C ARG A 327 -14.66 30.52 -11.00
N GLU A 328 -13.36 30.64 -10.77
CA GLU A 328 -12.47 29.48 -10.73
C GLU A 328 -13.25 28.39 -9.99
N GLN A 329 -13.45 27.25 -10.64
CA GLN A 329 -14.10 26.10 -10.02
C GLN A 329 -13.39 25.88 -8.68
N GLN A 330 -14.07 26.14 -7.56
CA GLN A 330 -13.45 25.97 -6.26
C GLN A 330 -13.29 24.47 -6.02
N ARG A 331 -12.04 24.07 -5.82
CA ARG A 331 -11.60 22.69 -5.69
C ARG A 331 -10.89 22.54 -4.36
N TRP A 332 -11.11 21.41 -3.71
CA TRP A 332 -10.40 21.06 -2.49
C TRP A 332 -9.82 19.67 -2.63
N ILE A 333 -8.52 19.56 -2.37
CA ILE A 333 -7.86 18.26 -2.27
C ILE A 333 -7.90 17.84 -0.81
N LEU A 334 -8.46 16.67 -0.58
CA LEU A 334 -8.65 16.06 0.73
C LEU A 334 -7.66 14.91 0.87
N ALA A 335 -6.74 15.01 1.82
CA ALA A 335 -5.87 13.91 2.21
C ALA A 335 -6.63 12.95 3.13
N ASP A 336 -6.49 11.65 2.90
CA ASP A 336 -7.08 10.59 3.71
C ASP A 336 -8.61 10.78 3.89
N PRO A 337 -9.37 10.57 2.79
CA PRO A 337 -10.82 10.76 2.79
C PRO A 337 -11.50 9.75 3.72
N ASP A 338 -12.56 10.21 4.38
CA ASP A 338 -13.42 9.32 5.17
C ASP A 338 -14.52 8.72 4.30
N GLY A 339 -15.21 7.68 4.78
CA GLY A 339 -16.22 6.96 4.00
C GLY A 339 -17.37 7.85 3.47
N PHE A 340 -17.64 8.98 4.14
CA PHE A 340 -18.59 9.99 3.66
C PHE A 340 -18.06 10.75 2.43
N GLU A 341 -16.80 11.16 2.46
CA GLU A 341 -16.16 11.94 1.40
C GLU A 341 -15.80 11.06 0.20
N GLU A 342 -15.43 9.80 0.43
CA GLU A 342 -15.18 8.82 -0.63
C GLU A 342 -16.38 8.66 -1.55
N ASN A 343 -17.60 8.60 -0.99
CA ASN A 343 -18.82 8.46 -1.78
C ASN A 343 -19.16 9.71 -2.60
N LEU A 344 -18.63 10.86 -2.22
CA LEU A 344 -18.95 12.16 -2.81
C LEU A 344 -17.92 12.59 -3.87
N CYS A 345 -16.65 12.24 -3.66
CA CYS A 345 -15.57 12.60 -4.56
C CYS A 345 -15.47 11.61 -5.72
N GLN A 346 -15.55 12.14 -6.96
CA GLN A 346 -15.41 11.33 -8.17
C GLN A 346 -13.94 11.11 -8.57
N GLU A 347 -13.07 12.09 -8.28
CA GLU A 347 -11.64 12.01 -8.54
C GLU A 347 -10.90 11.57 -7.29
N ARG A 348 -10.12 10.51 -7.42
CA ARG A 348 -9.31 9.88 -6.38
C ARG A 348 -7.90 9.70 -6.89
N ILE A 349 -6.94 10.14 -6.10
CA ILE A 349 -5.52 10.00 -6.38
C ILE A 349 -4.94 9.17 -5.28
N TRP A 350 -4.11 8.22 -5.65
CA TRP A 350 -3.34 7.45 -4.69
C TRP A 350 -1.89 7.44 -5.13
N ILE A 351 -1.01 7.67 -4.17
CA ILE A 351 0.43 7.80 -4.38
C ILE A 351 1.12 6.90 -3.37
N MET A 352 2.06 6.09 -3.85
CA MET A 352 2.99 5.36 -3.01
C MET A 352 4.39 5.93 -3.19
N VAL A 353 4.96 6.36 -2.06
CA VAL A 353 6.32 6.89 -2.02
C VAL A 353 7.19 5.98 -1.18
N ASP A 354 8.44 5.85 -1.62
CA ASP A 354 9.50 5.24 -0.85
C ASP A 354 10.76 6.12 -0.91
N ARG A 355 11.10 6.73 0.22
CA ARG A 355 12.38 7.38 0.45
C ARG A 355 13.42 6.37 0.94
N ASN A 356 14.35 6.02 0.05
CA ASN A 356 15.48 5.17 0.41
C ASN A 356 16.54 5.98 1.20
N GLU A 357 17.03 5.42 2.31
CA GLU A 357 17.93 6.09 3.24
C GLU A 357 19.30 6.40 2.62
N GLU A 358 19.82 5.50 1.79
CA GLU A 358 21.20 5.58 1.29
C GLU A 358 21.42 6.68 0.27
N ASN A 359 20.39 7.04 -0.51
CA ASN A 359 20.53 7.96 -1.65
C ASN A 359 19.75 9.26 -1.49
N ASN A 360 18.95 9.40 -0.42
CA ASN A 360 18.05 10.54 -0.17
C ASN A 360 17.13 10.89 -1.36
N LYS A 361 16.98 9.96 -2.31
CA LYS A 361 16.16 10.08 -3.50
C LYS A 361 14.78 9.54 -3.17
N SER A 362 13.76 10.37 -3.36
CA SER A 362 12.36 9.96 -3.31
C SER A 362 12.04 9.12 -4.55
N LYS A 363 11.72 7.84 -4.37
CA LYS A 363 11.20 6.98 -5.43
C LYS A 363 9.68 6.95 -5.31
N ILE A 364 9.00 7.31 -6.39
CA ILE A 364 7.56 7.07 -6.51
C ILE A 364 7.42 5.66 -7.07
N ILE A 365 6.87 4.74 -6.27
CA ILE A 365 6.70 3.34 -6.68
C ILE A 365 5.53 3.23 -7.65
N SER A 366 4.40 3.85 -7.26
CA SER A 366 3.20 3.86 -8.08
C SER A 366 2.37 5.08 -7.76
N MET A 367 1.66 5.55 -8.78
CA MET A 367 0.72 6.65 -8.69
C MET A 367 -0.46 6.32 -9.60
N GLU A 368 -1.65 6.26 -9.03
CA GLU A 368 -2.88 6.13 -9.80
C GLU A 368 -3.74 7.36 -9.60
N LYS A 369 -4.28 7.84 -10.72
CA LYS A 369 -5.26 8.90 -10.77
C LYS A 369 -6.52 8.32 -11.41
N ASN A 370 -7.56 8.15 -10.60
CA ASN A 370 -8.82 7.56 -11.01
C ASN A 370 -9.94 8.60 -10.90
N GLY A 371 -10.57 8.88 -12.03
CA GLY A 371 -11.65 9.86 -12.13
C GLY A 371 -11.16 11.30 -12.32
N GLY A 372 -11.95 12.09 -13.04
CA GLY A 372 -11.74 13.53 -13.26
C GLY A 372 -10.50 13.92 -14.09
N LEU A 373 -10.49 15.18 -14.53
CA LEU A 373 -9.38 15.82 -15.27
C LEU A 373 -8.77 16.96 -14.45
N SER A 374 -9.13 17.10 -13.18
CA SER A 374 -9.05 18.39 -12.49
C SER A 374 -7.70 18.63 -11.84
N VAL A 375 -6.96 17.56 -11.47
CA VAL A 375 -5.63 17.71 -10.87
C VAL A 375 -4.50 17.88 -11.89
N GLY A 376 -3.74 18.96 -11.71
CA GLY A 376 -2.57 19.34 -12.51
C GLY A 376 -1.23 18.80 -11.98
N ARG A 377 -0.14 19.09 -12.70
CA ARG A 377 1.22 18.62 -12.34
C ARG A 377 1.77 19.26 -11.05
N ASP A 378 1.50 20.55 -10.84
CA ASP A 378 2.01 21.27 -9.67
C ASP A 378 1.35 20.77 -8.38
N GLU A 379 0.05 20.49 -8.45
CA GLU A 379 -0.71 19.88 -7.35
C GLU A 379 -0.19 18.48 -7.03
N LEU A 380 0.06 17.63 -8.03
CA LEU A 380 0.66 16.31 -7.80
C LEU A 380 2.02 16.41 -7.10
N ARG A 381 2.84 17.39 -7.46
CA ARG A 381 4.13 17.60 -6.79
C ARG A 381 3.97 17.95 -5.31
N MET A 382 3.01 18.84 -4.99
CA MET A 382 2.67 19.16 -3.61
C MET A 382 2.17 17.92 -2.84
N LEU A 383 1.36 17.06 -3.48
CA LEU A 383 0.87 15.82 -2.86
C LEU A 383 2.02 14.85 -2.57
N VAL A 384 2.99 14.72 -3.47
CA VAL A 384 4.19 13.89 -3.24
C VAL A 384 4.98 14.40 -2.04
N ASP A 385 5.18 15.71 -1.90
CA ASP A 385 5.88 16.30 -0.75
C ASP A 385 5.15 16.01 0.58
N ILE A 386 3.82 16.01 0.56
CA ILE A 386 2.98 15.66 1.72
C ILE A 386 3.09 14.16 2.03
N CYS A 387 3.11 13.30 1.01
CA CYS A 387 3.32 11.86 1.19
C CYS A 387 4.68 11.56 1.84
N LEU A 388 5.74 12.27 1.45
CA LEU A 388 7.08 12.09 2.02
C LEU A 388 7.10 12.44 3.51
N LYS A 389 6.45 13.54 3.90
CA LYS A 389 6.29 13.90 5.33
C LYS A 389 5.52 12.83 6.09
N ARG A 390 4.45 12.28 5.49
CA ARG A 390 3.69 11.18 6.11
C ARG A 390 4.54 9.91 6.25
N GLN A 391 5.38 9.61 5.27
CA GLN A 391 6.28 8.45 5.31
C GLN A 391 7.23 8.55 6.50
N GLU A 392 7.81 9.73 6.76
CA GLU A 392 8.65 9.98 7.93
C GLU A 392 7.89 9.79 9.25
N GLN A 393 6.68 10.34 9.35
CA GLN A 393 5.84 10.15 10.55
C GLN A 393 5.54 8.67 10.82
N ILE A 394 5.15 7.91 9.79
CA ILE A 394 4.86 6.47 9.95
C ILE A 394 6.13 5.70 10.28
N LYS A 395 7.26 6.08 9.69
CA LYS A 395 8.56 5.48 9.99
C LYS A 395 8.92 5.65 11.46
N ASP A 396 8.76 6.86 12.01
CA ASP A 396 9.06 7.14 13.42
C ASP A 396 8.16 6.30 14.34
N ILE A 397 6.87 6.18 14.00
CA ILE A 397 5.92 5.34 14.75
C ILE A 397 6.32 3.86 14.71
N LEU A 398 6.76 3.37 13.54
CA LEU A 398 7.16 1.96 13.39
C LEU A 398 8.54 1.65 13.99
N GLN A 399 9.43 2.65 14.14
CA GLN A 399 10.72 2.49 14.82
C GLN A 399 10.58 2.59 16.35
N ALA A 400 9.50 3.20 16.84
CA ALA A 400 9.20 3.29 18.26
C ALA A 400 8.58 1.99 18.83
N LEU A 401 8.33 0.99 17.98
CA LEU A 401 7.85 -0.36 18.31
C LEU A 401 9.01 -1.33 18.36
#